data_AF-A0A662MKW1-F1
#
_entry.id   AF-A0A662MKW1-F1
#
_cell.length_a   1.000
_cell.length_b   1.000
_cell.length_c   1.000
_cell.angle_alpha   90.00
_cell.angle_beta   90.00
_cell.angle_gamma   90.00
#
_symmetry.space_group_name_H-M   'P 1'
#
loop_
_entity.id
_entity.type
_entity.pdbx_description
1 polymer ?
#
loop_
_entity_poly.entity_id
_entity_poly.type
_entity_poly.pdbx_seq_one_letter_code
_entity_poly.pdbx_strand_id
1 'polypeptide(L)'
;MYNPVQGGNVPPPENVANYKKDEVDELFSREPPAPLRKMPPPESLTLTKILLFAGVFAIFVGATLAGIVTVLETPDSDDYEDYDDYEKASDSYEKKVKWFFFLGDEFIYIGVLTLISGFAYGALANRELNPTVRMGLLIAAGIILGLLLTNKPGLLSFLNAFS
;
A
#
# COMPACT_ATOMS: atom_id res chain seq x y z
N MET A 1 -9.83 34.59 73.47
CA MET A 1 -9.98 34.98 72.04
C MET A 1 -10.91 33.98 71.38
N TYR A 2 -11.82 34.50 70.55
CA TYR A 2 -12.83 33.83 69.70
C TYR A 2 -14.15 33.28 70.31
N ASN A 3 -15.24 33.91 69.88
CA ASN A 3 -16.59 33.38 69.65
C ASN A 3 -16.94 33.84 68.21
N PRO A 4 -17.54 33.00 67.32
CA PRO A 4 -19.01 33.03 67.09
C PRO A 4 -19.56 31.67 66.57
N VAL A 5 -20.82 31.40 66.18
CA VAL A 5 -22.22 31.87 66.38
C VAL A 5 -23.11 30.78 65.73
N GLN A 6 -24.35 30.68 66.23
CA GLN A 6 -25.54 29.89 65.83
C GLN A 6 -25.83 29.61 64.33
N GLY A 7 -26.62 28.55 64.12
CA GLY A 7 -27.50 28.32 62.95
C GLY A 7 -27.70 26.81 62.77
N GLY A 8 -28.81 26.19 63.13
CA GLY A 8 -30.14 26.38 62.54
C GLY A 8 -30.51 25.07 61.82
N ASN A 9 -31.66 24.48 62.14
CA ASN A 9 -32.17 23.27 61.49
C ASN A 9 -32.22 23.48 59.97
N VAL A 10 -31.48 22.66 59.21
CA VAL A 10 -31.62 22.57 57.75
C VAL A 10 -32.22 21.19 57.44
N PRO A 11 -33.45 21.11 56.90
CA PRO A 11 -34.03 19.84 56.46
C PRO A 11 -33.25 19.27 55.26
N PRO A 12 -33.27 17.95 55.03
CA PRO A 12 -32.54 17.34 53.92
C PRO A 12 -33.09 17.86 52.58
N PRO A 13 -32.22 18.12 51.59
CA PRO A 13 -32.66 18.57 50.28
C PRO A 13 -33.44 17.44 49.56
N GLU A 14 -34.76 17.61 49.54
CA GLU A 14 -35.65 17.15 48.47
C GLU A 14 -35.12 17.70 47.13
N ASN A 15 -35.25 16.91 46.04
CA ASN A 15 -34.81 17.18 44.65
C ASN A 15 -33.39 16.81 44.22
N VAL A 16 -33.11 15.52 44.04
CA VAL A 16 -32.17 15.07 42.99
C VAL A 16 -32.70 13.87 42.18
N ALA A 17 -33.99 13.55 42.28
CA ALA A 17 -34.58 12.38 41.62
C ALA A 17 -35.03 12.63 40.17
N ASN A 18 -34.74 13.79 39.56
CA ASN A 18 -35.39 14.17 38.29
C ASN A 18 -34.49 14.91 37.30
N TYR A 19 -33.24 14.45 37.10
CA TYR A 19 -32.44 14.87 35.95
C TYR A 19 -32.07 13.66 35.09
N LYS A 20 -32.79 13.57 33.94
CA LYS A 20 -32.44 12.85 32.71
C LYS A 20 -32.34 11.32 32.80
N LYS A 21 -33.48 10.66 32.98
CA LYS A 21 -33.66 9.28 32.44
C LYS A 21 -34.16 9.30 30.99
N ASP A 22 -34.77 10.39 30.56
CA ASP A 22 -35.45 10.47 29.25
C ASP A 22 -34.48 10.59 28.05
N GLU A 23 -33.26 11.11 28.24
CA GLU A 23 -32.28 11.21 27.14
C GLU A 23 -31.66 9.86 26.75
N VAL A 24 -31.65 8.89 27.67
CA VAL A 24 -31.04 7.59 27.40
C VAL A 24 -31.99 6.76 26.53
N ASP A 25 -33.29 6.83 26.78
CA ASP A 25 -34.29 6.05 26.03
C ASP A 25 -34.48 6.58 24.60
N GLU A 26 -34.27 7.88 24.35
CA GLU A 26 -34.26 8.47 22.98
C GLU A 26 -33.04 8.06 22.15
N LEU A 27 -31.89 7.76 22.79
CA LEU A 27 -30.68 7.28 22.10
C LEU A 27 -30.83 5.84 21.58
N PHE A 28 -31.66 5.02 22.23
CA PHE A 28 -31.91 3.63 21.85
C PHE A 28 -33.19 3.41 21.04
N SER A 29 -34.04 4.43 20.90
CA SER A 29 -35.26 4.38 20.08
C SER A 29 -35.10 5.03 18.70
N ARG A 30 -33.88 5.45 18.31
CA ARG A 30 -33.58 5.77 16.91
C ARG A 30 -33.84 4.54 16.05
N GLU A 31 -34.84 4.65 15.17
CA GLU A 31 -35.07 3.72 14.07
C GLU A 31 -33.72 3.35 13.43
N PRO A 32 -33.48 2.06 13.12
CA PRO A 32 -32.27 1.67 12.43
C PRO A 32 -32.16 2.51 11.16
N PRO A 33 -31.01 3.14 10.87
CA PRO A 33 -30.87 3.96 9.67
C PRO A 33 -31.27 3.09 8.49
N ALA A 34 -32.18 3.62 7.66
CA ALA A 34 -32.70 2.99 6.46
C ALA A 34 -31.59 2.19 5.77
N PRO A 35 -31.88 0.96 5.28
CA PRO A 35 -30.85 0.07 4.75
C PRO A 35 -29.97 0.86 3.80
N LEU A 36 -28.69 0.98 4.18
CA LEU A 36 -27.66 1.69 3.43
C LEU A 36 -27.90 1.41 1.96
N ARG A 37 -28.32 2.44 1.25
CA ARG A 37 -28.59 2.45 -0.18
C ARG A 37 -27.53 1.56 -0.81
N LYS A 38 -27.92 0.38 -1.33
CA LYS A 38 -27.01 -0.59 -1.94
C LYS A 38 -26.15 0.19 -2.92
N MET A 39 -24.90 0.47 -2.55
CA MET A 39 -23.95 1.09 -3.47
C MET A 39 -23.80 0.11 -4.64
N PRO A 40 -23.75 0.61 -5.88
CA PRO A 40 -23.69 -0.25 -7.06
C PRO A 40 -22.50 -1.21 -6.95
N PRO A 41 -22.67 -2.52 -7.25
CA PRO A 41 -21.54 -3.44 -7.39
C PRO A 41 -20.88 -3.22 -8.78
N PRO A 42 -19.63 -3.66 -9.02
CA PRO A 42 -18.40 -3.26 -8.36
C PRO A 42 -17.35 -2.84 -9.43
N GLU A 43 -17.44 -1.63 -9.97
CA GLU A 43 -16.38 -1.13 -10.87
C GLU A 43 -15.03 -1.00 -10.15
N SER A 44 -15.05 -0.69 -8.85
CA SER A 44 -13.85 -0.57 -8.02
C SER A 44 -13.08 -1.88 -7.86
N LEU A 45 -13.76 -3.01 -7.59
CA LEU A 45 -13.08 -4.31 -7.51
C LEU A 45 -12.50 -4.74 -8.87
N THR A 46 -13.09 -4.27 -9.97
CA THR A 46 -12.57 -4.54 -11.33
C THR A 46 -11.25 -3.80 -11.55
N LEU A 47 -11.16 -2.53 -11.14
CA LEU A 47 -9.92 -1.76 -11.20
C LEU A 47 -8.80 -2.37 -10.34
N THR A 48 -9.11 -2.80 -9.10
CA THR A 48 -8.14 -3.48 -8.23
C THR A 48 -7.56 -4.73 -8.90
N LYS A 49 -8.41 -5.55 -9.53
CA LYS A 49 -7.98 -6.76 -10.24
C LYS A 49 -7.08 -6.44 -11.42
N ILE A 50 -7.42 -5.40 -12.20
CA ILE A 50 -6.61 -4.96 -13.34
C ILE A 50 -5.22 -4.49 -12.87
N LEU A 51 -5.16 -3.66 -11.82
CA LEU A 51 -3.88 -3.20 -11.24
C LEU A 51 -3.03 -4.36 -10.72
N LEU A 52 -3.65 -5.31 -10.02
CA LEU A 52 -2.94 -6.49 -9.53
C LEU A 52 -2.40 -7.34 -10.69
N PHE A 53 -3.23 -7.58 -11.72
CA PHE A 53 -2.82 -8.37 -12.87
C PHE A 53 -1.71 -7.69 -13.67
N ALA A 54 -1.84 -6.38 -13.94
CA ALA A 54 -0.82 -5.59 -14.61
C ALA A 54 0.50 -5.58 -13.83
N GLY A 55 0.44 -5.45 -12.50
CA GLY A 55 1.61 -5.51 -11.63
C GLY A 55 2.32 -6.86 -11.67
N VAL A 56 1.59 -7.97 -11.53
CA VAL A 56 2.14 -9.32 -11.64
C VAL A 56 2.73 -9.56 -13.03
N PHE A 57 2.03 -9.14 -14.08
CA PHE A 57 2.52 -9.28 -15.46
C PHE A 57 3.84 -8.54 -15.68
N ALA A 58 3.94 -7.28 -15.22
CA ALA A 58 5.18 -6.51 -15.32
C ALA A 58 6.34 -7.16 -14.56
N ILE A 59 6.11 -7.69 -13.35
CA ILE A 59 7.12 -8.43 -12.60
C ILE A 59 7.56 -9.69 -13.36
N PHE A 60 6.61 -10.41 -13.96
CA PHE A 60 6.91 -11.61 -14.73
C PHE A 60 7.77 -11.30 -15.96
N VAL A 61 7.43 -10.23 -16.69
CA VAL A 61 8.25 -9.73 -17.81
C VAL A 61 9.65 -9.36 -17.33
N GLY A 62 9.75 -8.60 -16.23
CA GLY A 62 11.05 -8.20 -15.69
C GLY A 62 11.90 -9.37 -15.22
N ALA A 63 11.30 -10.36 -14.53
CA ALA A 63 11.96 -11.59 -14.13
C ALA A 63 12.40 -12.42 -15.34
N THR A 64 11.61 -12.46 -16.41
CA THR A 64 11.97 -13.15 -17.66
C THR A 64 13.16 -12.45 -18.33
N LEU A 65 13.18 -11.11 -18.38
CA LEU A 65 14.31 -10.34 -18.92
C LEU A 65 15.59 -10.56 -18.12
N ALA A 66 15.50 -10.58 -16.79
CA ALA A 66 16.63 -10.93 -15.92
C ALA A 66 17.07 -12.40 -16.11
N GLY A 67 16.13 -13.32 -16.34
CA GLY A 67 16.40 -14.73 -16.61
C GLY A 67 17.00 -15.00 -17.99
N ILE A 68 16.70 -14.19 -19.01
CA ILE A 68 17.32 -14.33 -20.35
C ILE A 68 18.85 -14.24 -20.26
N VAL A 69 19.37 -13.45 -19.31
CA VAL A 69 20.81 -13.37 -19.06
C VAL A 69 21.43 -14.73 -18.72
N THR A 70 20.71 -15.61 -18.01
CA THR A 70 21.27 -16.92 -17.65
C THR A 70 21.26 -17.92 -18.82
N VAL A 71 20.59 -17.57 -19.93
CA VAL A 71 20.49 -18.39 -21.14
C VAL A 71 21.40 -17.84 -22.25
N LEU A 72 21.82 -16.58 -22.16
CA LEU A 72 22.77 -16.02 -23.10
C LEU A 72 24.11 -16.75 -22.98
N GLU A 73 24.63 -17.19 -24.11
CA GLU A 73 25.92 -17.88 -24.19
C GLU A 73 27.05 -16.87 -24.01
N THR A 74 27.84 -17.06 -22.95
CA THR A 74 29.01 -16.25 -22.68
C THR A 74 30.02 -16.49 -23.80
N PRO A 75 30.54 -15.46 -24.49
CA PRO A 75 31.56 -15.66 -25.51
C PRO A 75 32.78 -16.33 -24.88
N ASP A 76 33.26 -17.41 -25.49
CA ASP A 76 34.48 -18.10 -25.12
C ASP A 76 35.64 -17.59 -25.99
N SER A 77 36.84 -17.44 -25.42
CA SER A 77 38.01 -17.03 -26.19
C SER A 77 38.41 -18.05 -27.25
N ASP A 78 38.08 -19.33 -27.02
CA ASP A 78 38.41 -20.43 -27.92
C ASP A 78 37.57 -20.42 -29.22
N ASP A 79 36.47 -19.65 -29.25
CA ASP A 79 35.61 -19.50 -30.43
C ASP A 79 36.14 -18.45 -31.44
N TYR A 80 37.21 -17.73 -31.11
CA TYR A 80 37.73 -16.62 -31.91
C TYR A 80 39.21 -16.82 -32.24
N GLU A 81 39.56 -16.61 -33.52
CA GLU A 81 40.95 -16.68 -33.98
C GLU A 81 41.77 -15.45 -33.55
N ASP A 82 41.12 -14.30 -33.38
CA ASP A 82 41.72 -13.02 -32.99
C ASP A 82 41.18 -12.51 -31.65
N TYR A 83 42.10 -12.11 -30.76
CA TYR A 83 41.75 -11.56 -29.44
C TYR A 83 40.88 -10.30 -29.54
N ASP A 84 41.13 -9.44 -30.54
CA ASP A 84 40.37 -8.21 -30.74
C ASP A 84 38.89 -8.47 -31.08
N ASP A 85 38.59 -9.62 -31.71
CA ASP A 85 37.21 -9.98 -32.06
C ASP A 85 36.50 -10.65 -30.88
N TYR A 86 37.22 -11.44 -30.08
CA TYR A 86 36.74 -11.89 -28.77
C TYR A 86 36.43 -10.71 -27.83
N GLU A 87 37.32 -9.72 -27.73
CA GLU A 87 37.13 -8.55 -26.85
C GLU A 87 35.88 -7.76 -27.25
N LYS A 88 35.66 -7.52 -28.55
CA LYS A 88 34.42 -6.88 -29.05
C LYS A 88 33.17 -7.69 -28.73
N ALA A 89 33.24 -9.02 -28.86
CA ALA A 89 32.12 -9.91 -28.57
C ALA A 89 31.79 -9.92 -27.07
N SER A 90 32.81 -10.00 -26.22
CA SER A 90 32.70 -9.92 -24.76
C SER A 90 32.11 -8.58 -24.30
N ASP A 91 32.61 -7.46 -24.82
CA ASP A 91 32.08 -6.12 -24.53
C ASP A 91 30.60 -5.96 -24.94
N SER A 92 30.25 -6.51 -26.11
CA SER A 92 28.89 -6.50 -26.64
C SER A 92 27.96 -7.35 -25.78
N TYR A 93 28.43 -8.53 -25.35
CA TYR A 93 27.72 -9.41 -24.43
C TYR A 93 27.48 -8.72 -23.08
N GLU A 94 28.52 -8.16 -22.47
CA GLU A 94 28.42 -7.48 -21.18
C GLU A 94 27.45 -6.28 -21.24
N LYS A 95 27.51 -5.48 -22.32
CA LYS A 95 26.57 -4.38 -22.56
C LYS A 95 25.13 -4.88 -22.67
N LYS A 96 24.89 -5.96 -23.42
CA LYS A 96 23.55 -6.55 -23.57
C LYS A 96 23.02 -7.09 -22.25
N VAL A 97 23.85 -7.83 -21.51
CA VAL A 97 23.49 -8.40 -20.20
C VAL A 97 23.12 -7.29 -19.21
N LYS A 98 23.96 -6.26 -19.10
CA LYS A 98 23.66 -5.09 -18.26
C LYS A 98 22.36 -4.41 -18.66
N TRP A 99 22.12 -4.26 -19.97
CA TRP A 99 20.91 -3.65 -20.47
C TRP A 99 19.65 -4.47 -20.16
N PHE A 100 19.69 -5.80 -20.34
CA PHE A 100 18.57 -6.68 -19.98
C PHE A 100 18.30 -6.70 -18.49
N PHE A 101 19.35 -6.73 -17.65
CA PHE A 101 19.19 -6.60 -16.21
C PHE A 101 18.56 -5.27 -15.80
N PHE A 102 19.05 -4.17 -16.35
CA PHE A 102 18.50 -2.85 -16.06
C PHE A 102 17.04 -2.74 -16.49
N LEU A 103 16.72 -3.19 -17.71
CA LEU A 103 15.36 -3.17 -18.21
C LEU A 103 14.43 -4.07 -17.39
N GLY A 104 14.90 -5.27 -17.04
CA GLY A 104 14.15 -6.21 -16.21
C GLY A 104 13.88 -5.65 -14.82
N ASP A 105 14.87 -5.02 -14.21
CA ASP A 105 14.74 -4.33 -12.93
C ASP A 105 13.68 -3.23 -13.01
N GLU A 106 13.72 -2.34 -14.02
CA GLU A 106 12.70 -1.29 -14.19
C GLU A 106 11.26 -1.85 -14.32
N PHE A 107 11.07 -2.96 -15.05
CA PHE A 107 9.77 -3.61 -15.13
C PHE A 107 9.29 -4.17 -13.78
N ILE A 108 10.20 -4.77 -12.99
CA ILE A 108 9.88 -5.23 -11.64
C ILE A 108 9.47 -4.04 -10.77
N TYR A 109 10.20 -2.93 -10.84
CA TYR A 109 9.88 -1.71 -10.10
C TYR A 109 8.48 -1.16 -10.43
N ILE A 110 8.15 -1.01 -11.71
CA ILE A 110 6.82 -0.57 -12.16
C ILE A 110 5.74 -1.55 -11.69
N GLY A 111 6.01 -2.85 -11.80
CA GLY A 111 5.10 -3.88 -11.36
C GLY A 111 4.81 -3.82 -9.85
N VAL A 112 5.84 -3.65 -9.03
CA VAL A 112 5.68 -3.50 -7.57
C VAL A 112 4.93 -2.23 -7.21
N LEU A 113 5.20 -1.09 -7.87
CA LEU A 113 4.43 0.15 -7.66
C LEU A 113 2.95 -0.05 -7.98
N THR A 114 2.64 -0.73 -9.09
CA THR A 114 1.27 -1.04 -9.50
C THR A 114 0.58 -1.96 -8.48
N LEU A 115 1.30 -2.95 -7.93
CA LEU A 115 0.79 -3.80 -6.85
C LEU A 115 0.51 -3.02 -5.57
N ILE A 116 1.40 -2.12 -5.14
CA ILE A 116 1.20 -1.26 -3.97
C ILE A 116 -0.07 -0.42 -4.15
N SER A 117 -0.24 0.22 -5.31
CA SER A 117 -1.45 0.99 -5.62
C SER A 117 -2.69 0.10 -5.64
N GLY A 118 -2.61 -1.11 -6.21
CA GLY A 118 -3.70 -2.09 -6.22
C GLY A 118 -4.10 -2.54 -4.81
N PHE A 119 -3.14 -2.86 -3.95
CA PHE A 119 -3.38 -3.24 -2.56
C PHE A 119 -3.96 -2.10 -1.73
N ALA A 120 -3.41 -0.89 -1.86
CA ALA A 120 -3.92 0.29 -1.17
C ALA A 120 -5.35 0.63 -1.62
N TYR A 121 -5.60 0.63 -2.93
CA TYR A 121 -6.93 0.88 -3.48
C TYR A 121 -7.93 -0.21 -3.07
N GLY A 122 -7.54 -1.49 -3.14
CA GLY A 122 -8.36 -2.61 -2.69
C GLY A 122 -8.70 -2.55 -1.20
N ALA A 123 -7.73 -2.20 -0.36
CA ALA A 123 -7.92 -2.00 1.06
C ALA A 123 -8.85 -0.81 1.35
N LEU A 124 -8.78 0.29 0.58
CA LEU A 124 -9.63 1.46 0.80
C LEU A 124 -11.05 1.30 0.24
N ALA A 125 -11.19 0.64 -0.91
CA ALA A 125 -12.47 0.48 -1.61
C ALA A 125 -13.34 -0.65 -1.04
N ASN A 126 -12.73 -1.71 -0.50
CA ASN A 126 -13.49 -2.85 0.02
C ASN A 126 -13.83 -2.66 1.51
N ARG A 127 -15.05 -2.17 1.77
CA ARG A 127 -15.57 -1.96 3.13
C ARG A 127 -16.01 -3.23 3.86
N GLU A 128 -16.17 -4.34 3.13
CA GLU A 128 -16.54 -5.64 3.70
C GLU A 128 -15.32 -6.41 4.22
N LEU A 129 -14.12 -5.92 3.92
CA LEU A 129 -12.87 -6.53 4.34
C LEU A 129 -12.66 -6.33 5.84
N ASN A 130 -12.24 -7.40 6.53
CA ASN A 130 -12.00 -7.33 7.97
C ASN A 130 -10.98 -6.20 8.28
N PRO A 131 -11.25 -5.32 9.27
CA PRO A 131 -10.38 -4.19 9.59
C PRO A 131 -8.91 -4.56 9.79
N THR A 132 -8.64 -5.71 10.39
CA THR A 132 -7.27 -6.21 10.61
C THR A 132 -6.56 -6.52 9.30
N VAL A 133 -7.26 -7.16 8.35
CA VAL A 133 -6.70 -7.49 7.03
C VAL A 133 -6.51 -6.22 6.20
N ARG A 134 -7.44 -5.28 6.29
CA ARG A 134 -7.33 -3.96 5.65
C ARG A 134 -6.11 -3.19 6.13
N MET A 135 -5.90 -3.12 7.45
CA MET A 135 -4.72 -2.47 8.04
C MET A 135 -3.44 -3.21 7.67
N GLY A 136 -3.46 -4.55 7.68
CA GLY A 136 -2.32 -5.36 7.25
C GLY A 136 -1.90 -5.07 5.81
N LEU A 137 -2.85 -4.97 4.88
CA LEU A 137 -2.61 -4.61 3.48
C LEU A 137 -2.00 -3.21 3.34
N LEU A 138 -2.50 -2.22 4.09
CA LEU A 138 -1.98 -0.85 4.05
C LEU A 138 -0.57 -0.76 4.65
N ILE A 139 -0.31 -1.46 5.75
CA ILE A 139 1.02 -1.52 6.38
C ILE A 139 2.01 -2.21 5.43
N ALA A 140 1.65 -3.35 4.85
CA ALA A 140 2.49 -4.05 3.90
C ALA A 140 2.81 -3.17 2.67
N ALA A 141 1.80 -2.52 2.10
CA ALA A 141 1.99 -1.57 1.00
C ALA A 141 2.94 -0.42 1.38
N GLY A 142 2.79 0.14 2.58
CA GLY A 142 3.67 1.20 3.10
C GLY A 142 5.11 0.75 3.32
N ILE A 143 5.33 -0.45 3.88
CA ILE A 143 6.67 -1.03 4.10
C ILE A 143 7.36 -1.28 2.75
N ILE A 144 6.65 -1.91 1.81
CA ILE A 144 7.22 -2.21 0.48
C ILE A 144 7.53 -0.91 -0.26
N LEU A 145 6.66 0.11 -0.18
CA LEU A 145 6.94 1.42 -0.74
C LEU A 145 8.17 2.06 -0.10
N GLY A 146 8.27 2.03 1.23
CA GLY A 146 9.43 2.54 1.96
C GLY A 146 10.73 1.88 1.53
N LEU A 147 10.74 0.54 1.42
CA LEU A 147 11.87 -0.24 0.92
C LEU A 147 12.25 0.12 -0.52
N LEU A 148 11.27 0.39 -1.38
CA LEU A 148 11.52 0.85 -2.74
C LEU A 148 12.21 2.22 -2.76
N LEU A 149 11.70 3.17 -1.98
CA LEU A 149 12.24 4.53 -1.91
C LEU A 149 13.66 4.57 -1.32
N THR A 150 13.98 3.67 -0.38
CA THR A 150 15.34 3.55 0.15
C THR A 150 16.33 2.96 -0.83
N ASN A 151 15.89 2.02 -1.69
CA ASN A 151 16.77 1.36 -2.66
C ASN A 151 16.91 2.13 -3.99
N LYS A 152 15.93 2.98 -4.35
CA LYS A 152 16.00 3.89 -5.51
C LYS A 152 15.57 5.31 -5.10
N PRO A 153 16.51 6.17 -4.62
CA PRO A 153 16.18 7.54 -4.26
C PRO A 153 15.73 8.42 -5.45
N GLY A 154 16.05 8.03 -6.69
CA GLY A 154 15.54 8.72 -7.90
C GLY A 154 14.01 8.67 -8.05
N LEU A 155 13.34 7.76 -7.36
CA LEU A 155 11.87 7.69 -7.33
C LEU A 155 11.25 8.81 -6.49
N LEU A 156 11.96 9.29 -5.44
CA LEU A 156 11.56 10.47 -4.68
C LEU A 156 11.57 11.73 -5.53
N SER A 157 12.54 11.86 -6.44
CA SER A 157 12.55 12.97 -7.41
C SER A 157 11.42 12.90 -8.42
N PHE A 158 10.98 11.69 -8.81
CA PHE A 158 9.84 11.52 -9.71
C PHE A 158 8.52 11.84 -9.01
N LEU A 159 8.35 11.42 -7.74
CA LEU A 159 7.17 11.78 -6.93
C LEU A 159 7.10 13.27 -6.61
N ASN A 160 8.24 13.92 -6.33
CA ASN A 160 8.32 15.37 -6.13
C ASN A 160 8.05 16.17 -7.41
N ALA A 161 8.21 15.59 -8.60
CA ALA A 161 7.90 16.27 -9.86
C ALA A 161 6.39 16.39 -10.15
N PHE A 162 5.55 15.67 -9.40
CA PHE A 162 4.08 15.74 -9.49
C PHE A 162 3.44 16.50 -8.31
N SER A 163 4.24 17.10 -7.42
CA SER A 163 3.81 18.03 -6.36
C SER A 163 3.89 19.48 -6.83
#